data_AF-A0A6J7VGC5-F1
#
_entry.id   AF-A0A6J7VGC5-F1
#
_cell.length_a   1.000
_cell.length_b   1.000
_cell.length_c   1.000
_cell.angle_alpha   90.00
_cell.angle_beta   90.00
_cell.angle_gamma   90.00
#
_symmetry.space_group_name_H-M   'P 1'
#
loop_
_entity.id
_entity.type
_entity.pdbx_description
1 polymer ?
#
loop_
_entity_poly.entity_id
_entity_poly.type
_entity_poly.pdbx_seq_one_letter_code
_entity_poly.pdbx_strand_id
1 'polypeptide(L)'
;MHKSLGLLPGNRYGKDISGDAHLLIRPEDMRLADSGEHSIPAVVQDVQFFGGASTLVLSIVGRTAPILVSQPGATSAHRGAVVNLTWSAQKAIILPNDPRRSAL
;
A
#
# COMPACT_ATOMS: atom_id res chain seq x y z
N MET A 1 -11.89 13.27 11.51
CA MET A 1 -11.24 14.07 10.45
C MET A 1 -10.31 13.13 9.70
N HIS A 2 -10.72 12.64 8.52
CA HIS A 2 -9.94 11.66 7.76
C HIS A 2 -8.79 12.39 7.06
N LYS A 3 -7.54 12.14 7.47
CA LYS A 3 -6.37 12.71 6.79
C LYS A 3 -6.32 12.11 5.39
N SER A 4 -6.35 12.95 4.36
CA SER A 4 -6.16 12.49 2.98
C SER A 4 -4.75 11.90 2.83
N LEU A 5 -4.63 10.74 2.17
CA LEU A 5 -3.36 10.06 1.92
C LEU A 5 -2.49 10.77 0.86
N GLY A 6 -3.00 11.88 0.30
CA GLY A 6 -2.33 12.61 -0.77
C GLY A 6 -2.62 12.03 -2.15
N LEU A 7 -1.77 12.37 -3.11
CA LEU A 7 -1.86 11.87 -4.48
C LEU A 7 -1.30 10.45 -4.55
N LEU A 8 -2.12 9.53 -5.06
CA LEU A 8 -1.80 8.11 -5.17
C LEU A 8 -1.57 7.75 -6.64
N PRO A 9 -0.35 7.38 -7.06
CA PRO A 9 -0.08 7.04 -8.45
C PRO A 9 -0.72 5.71 -8.85
N GLY A 10 -1.24 5.62 -10.08
CA GLY A 10 -1.77 4.36 -10.62
C GLY A 10 -2.35 4.50 -12.03
N ASN A 11 -2.51 3.36 -12.69
CA ASN A 11 -3.09 3.27 -14.03
C ASN A 11 -4.59 3.00 -13.96
N ARG A 12 -5.38 3.75 -14.73
CA ARG A 12 -6.83 3.54 -14.81
C ARG A 12 -7.13 2.28 -15.62
N TYR A 13 -8.04 1.44 -15.10
CA TYR A 13 -8.57 0.32 -15.85
C TYR A 13 -9.91 0.67 -16.50
N GLY A 14 -9.94 0.73 -17.84
CA GLY A 14 -11.17 0.99 -18.59
C GLY A 14 -11.53 2.48 -18.71
N LYS A 15 -12.84 2.79 -18.69
CA LYS A 15 -13.43 4.12 -18.94
C LYS A 15 -12.97 5.18 -17.92
N ASP A 16 -13.30 6.44 -18.21
CA ASP A 16 -13.12 7.57 -17.31
C ASP A 16 -13.69 7.27 -15.91
N ILE A 17 -12.82 7.37 -14.91
CA ILE A 17 -13.16 7.19 -13.50
C ILE A 17 -13.53 8.56 -12.96
N SER A 18 -14.77 8.71 -12.48
CA SER A 18 -15.24 9.90 -11.78
C SER A 18 -15.85 9.48 -10.44
N GLY A 19 -15.61 10.27 -9.39
CA GLY A 19 -16.04 9.94 -8.02
C GLY A 19 -15.13 8.92 -7.34
N ASP A 20 -15.71 8.16 -6.40
CA ASP A 20 -14.98 7.20 -5.58
C ASP A 20 -14.42 6.03 -6.42
N ALA A 21 -13.23 5.56 -6.03
CA ALA A 21 -12.50 4.52 -6.74
C ALA A 21 -11.66 3.68 -5.77
N HIS A 22 -11.24 2.51 -6.23
CA HIS A 22 -10.31 1.65 -5.52
C HIS A 22 -8.95 1.66 -6.19
N LEU A 23 -7.90 1.85 -5.39
CA LEU A 23 -6.53 1.60 -5.81
C LEU A 23 -6.13 0.19 -5.38
N LEU A 24 -5.80 -0.65 -6.36
CA LEU A 24 -5.31 -2.01 -6.14
C LEU A 24 -3.82 -2.06 -6.41
N ILE A 25 -3.09 -2.59 -5.44
CA ILE A 25 -1.65 -2.83 -5.53
C ILE A 25 -1.42 -4.20 -4.91
N ARG A 26 -0.63 -5.04 -5.56
CA ARG A 26 -0.25 -6.34 -5.01
C ARG A 26 0.77 -6.12 -3.89
N PRO A 27 0.74 -6.90 -2.80
CA PRO A 27 1.71 -6.77 -1.70
C PRO A 27 3.18 -6.79 -2.15
N GLU A 28 3.49 -7.62 -3.15
CA GLU A 28 4.82 -7.76 -3.75
C GLU A 28 5.25 -6.60 -4.68
N ASP A 29 4.31 -5.75 -5.10
CA ASP A 29 4.60 -4.56 -5.90
C ASP A 29 4.73 -3.28 -5.03
N MET A 30 4.46 -3.40 -3.72
CA MET A 30 4.72 -2.36 -2.75
C MET A 30 6.15 -2.48 -2.20
N ARG A 31 6.76 -1.35 -1.86
CA ARG A 31 8.10 -1.31 -1.26
C ARG A 31 8.24 -0.23 -0.20
N LEU A 32 9.22 -0.41 0.67
CA LEU A 32 9.68 0.67 1.53
C LEU A 32 10.42 1.70 0.67
N ALA A 33 10.10 2.97 0.86
CA ALA A 33 10.62 4.06 0.06
C ALA A 33 12.01 4.48 0.52
N ASP A 34 12.85 4.84 -0.44
CA ASP A 34 14.12 5.52 -0.17
C ASP A 34 13.88 7.00 0.16
N SER A 35 14.89 7.65 0.74
CA SER A 35 14.81 9.07 1.10
C SER A 35 14.54 9.93 -0.14
N GLY A 36 13.54 10.82 -0.05
CA GLY A 36 13.18 11.77 -1.11
C GLY A 36 12.14 11.25 -2.10
N GLU A 37 11.72 9.99 -2.00
CA GLU A 37 10.65 9.48 -2.84
C GLU A 37 9.25 9.86 -2.34
N HIS A 38 8.33 10.04 -3.29
CA HIS A 38 6.91 10.17 -2.98
C HIS A 38 6.41 8.90 -2.30
N SER A 39 5.91 9.06 -1.08
CA SER A 39 5.62 7.93 -0.20
C SER A 39 4.56 8.29 0.84
N ILE A 40 3.99 7.25 1.45
CA ILE A 40 2.97 7.35 2.49
C ILE A 40 3.57 6.84 3.80
N PRO A 41 3.52 7.63 4.87
CA PRO A 41 3.99 7.15 6.17
C PRO A 41 3.07 6.05 6.70
N ALA A 42 3.68 4.97 7.17
CA ALA A 42 3.01 3.81 7.73
C ALA A 42 3.76 3.33 9.00
N VAL A 43 3.06 2.65 9.89
CA VAL A 43 3.65 2.07 11.10
C VAL A 43 3.64 0.55 10.99
N VAL A 44 4.80 -0.06 11.20
CA VAL A 44 4.97 -1.51 11.20
C VAL A 44 4.26 -2.11 12.42
N GLN A 45 3.20 -2.87 12.18
CA GLN A 45 2.48 -3.61 13.22
C GLN A 45 3.08 -4.99 13.45
N ASP A 46 3.57 -5.64 12.39
CA ASP A 46 4.22 -6.94 12.50
C ASP A 46 5.18 -7.21 11.35
N VAL A 47 6.12 -8.12 11.58
CA VAL A 47 7.10 -8.60 10.60
C VAL A 47 7.24 -10.11 10.72
N GLN A 48 7.05 -10.81 9.61
CA GLN A 48 7.22 -12.25 9.51
C GLN A 48 8.33 -12.54 8.50
N PHE A 49 9.32 -13.34 8.88
CA PHE A 49 10.41 -13.75 8.00
C PHE A 49 10.39 -15.28 7.79
N PHE A 50 10.30 -15.70 6.53
CA PHE A 50 10.22 -17.11 6.13
C PHE A 50 11.45 -17.57 5.34
N GLY A 51 12.65 -17.25 5.83
CA GLY A 51 13.92 -17.74 5.27
C GLY A 51 14.37 -17.12 3.93
N GLY A 52 13.44 -16.67 3.09
CA GLY A 52 13.73 -16.02 1.80
C GLY A 52 12.89 -14.79 1.48
N ALA A 53 11.86 -14.51 2.29
CA ALA A 53 11.00 -13.34 2.15
C ALA A 53 10.50 -12.85 3.51
N SER A 54 10.26 -11.55 3.58
CA SER A 54 9.62 -10.89 4.71
C SER A 54 8.24 -10.38 4.31
N THR A 55 7.24 -10.64 5.15
CA THR A 55 5.92 -10.00 5.07
C THR A 55 5.78 -8.99 6.20
N LEU A 56 5.49 -7.75 5.86
CA LEU A 56 5.27 -6.66 6.80
C LEU A 56 3.79 -6.34 6.85
N VAL A 57 3.25 -6.24 8.06
CA VAL A 57 1.89 -5.76 8.31
C VAL A 57 1.99 -4.30 8.73
N LEU A 58 1.39 -3.40 7.95
CA LEU A 58 1.50 -1.96 8.13
C LEU A 58 0.14 -1.33 8.43
N SER A 59 0.10 -0.37 9.34
CA SER A 59 -1.05 0.51 9.52
C SER A 59 -0.78 1.89 8.93
N ILE A 60 -1.81 2.51 8.37
CA ILE A 60 -1.74 3.85 7.79
C ILE A 60 -2.84 4.69 8.42
N VAL A 61 -2.51 5.94 8.79
CA VAL A 61 -3.48 6.88 9.35
C VAL A 61 -4.65 7.08 8.38
N GLY A 62 -5.87 6.93 8.87
CA GLY A 62 -7.10 7.02 8.07
C GLY A 62 -7.58 5.68 7.50
N ARG A 63 -6.79 4.61 7.56
CA ARG A 63 -7.20 3.29 7.08
C ARG A 63 -7.35 2.30 8.25
N THR A 64 -8.55 1.72 8.38
CA THR A 64 -8.83 0.71 9.42
C THR A 64 -8.17 -0.63 9.14
N ALA A 65 -8.18 -1.07 7.87
CA ALA A 65 -7.59 -2.33 7.47
C ALA A 65 -6.07 -2.19 7.23
N PRO A 66 -5.24 -3.11 7.76
CA PRO A 66 -3.80 -3.06 7.53
C PRO A 66 -3.45 -3.29 6.05
N ILE A 67 -2.24 -2.90 5.68
CA ILE A 67 -1.64 -3.16 4.37
C ILE A 67 -0.54 -4.20 4.54
N LEU A 68 -0.43 -5.11 3.57
CA LEU A 68 0.64 -6.09 3.51
C LEU A 68 1.68 -5.65 2.48
N VAL A 69 2.95 -5.81 2.85
CA VAL A 69 4.09 -5.64 1.94
C VAL A 69 4.90 -6.92 2.01
N SER A 70 5.18 -7.51 0.84
CA SER A 70 6.00 -8.71 0.74
C SER A 70 7.28 -8.36 -0.01
N GLN A 71 8.44 -8.58 0.62
CA GLN A 71 9.73 -8.30 0.01
C GLN A 71 10.71 -9.47 0.13
N PRO A 72 11.63 -9.64 -0.83
CA PRO A 72 12.69 -10.64 -0.73
C PRO A 72 13.63 -10.38 0.45
N GLY A 73 14.12 -11.45 1.05
CA GLY A 73 15.12 -11.40 2.11
C GLY A 73 14.59 -10.91 3.46
N ALA A 74 15.53 -10.70 4.38
CA ALA A 74 15.26 -10.12 5.68
C ALA A 74 15.09 -8.60 5.58
N THR A 75 14.30 -8.02 6.48
CA THR A 75 14.11 -6.57 6.57
C THR A 75 14.77 -6.01 7.83
N SER A 76 15.21 -4.75 7.77
CA SER A 76 15.64 -3.98 8.95
C SER A 76 14.46 -3.30 9.68
N ALA A 77 13.28 -3.29 9.05
CA ALA A 77 12.07 -2.79 9.69
C ALA A 77 11.67 -3.68 10.87
N HIS A 78 11.23 -3.06 11.95
CA HIS A 78 10.80 -3.75 13.17
C HIS A 78 9.45 -3.19 13.63
N ARG A 79 8.72 -3.98 14.42
CA ARG A 79 7.43 -3.57 14.98
C ARG A 79 7.56 -2.21 15.71
N GLY A 80 6.60 -1.32 15.46
CA GLY A 80 6.58 0.06 15.97
C GLY A 80 7.36 1.06 15.14
N ALA A 81 8.22 0.62 14.20
CA ALA A 81 8.93 1.54 13.33
C ALA A 81 7.99 2.30 12.40
N VAL A 82 8.28 3.58 12.19
CA VAL A 82 7.66 4.38 11.13
C VAL A 82 8.46 4.15 9.85
N VAL A 83 7.77 3.72 8.80
CA VAL A 83 8.34 3.48 7.48
C VAL A 83 7.58 4.28 6.44
N ASN A 84 8.20 4.51 5.29
CA ASN A 84 7.55 5.16 4.16
C ASN A 84 7.23 4.12 3.10
N LEU A 85 5.98 4.08 2.64
CA LEU A 85 5.47 3.12 1.68
C LEU A 85 5.36 3.76 0.30
N THR A 86 5.80 3.07 -0.73
CA THR A 86 5.73 3.54 -2.12
C THR A 86 5.54 2.37 -3.09
N TRP A 87 5.21 2.70 -4.33
CA TRP A 87 5.02 1.75 -5.43
C TRP A 87 5.16 2.48 -6.78
N SER A 88 5.35 1.70 -7.84
CA SER A 88 5.34 2.19 -9.21
C SER A 88 3.90 2.35 -9.72
N ALA A 89 3.60 3.46 -10.39
CA ALA A 89 2.30 3.71 -11.02
C ALA A 89 1.89 2.57 -11.98
N GLN A 90 2.87 1.95 -12.64
CA GLN A 90 2.68 0.86 -13.59
C GLN A 90 2.17 -0.43 -12.94
N LYS A 91 2.37 -0.57 -11.61
CA LYS A 91 1.96 -1.73 -10.82
C LYS A 91 0.69 -1.51 -10.02
N ALA A 92 0.13 -0.31 -10.08
CA ALA A 92 -1.11 0.04 -9.39
C ALA A 92 -2.24 0.20 -10.39
N ILE A 93 -3.40 -0.38 -10.06
CA ILE A 93 -4.58 -0.34 -10.90
C ILE A 93 -5.69 0.41 -10.17
N ILE A 94 -6.22 1.45 -10.82
CA ILE A 94 -7.37 2.21 -10.34
C ILE A 94 -8.62 1.60 -10.97
N LEU A 95 -9.51 1.10 -10.13
CA LEU A 95 -10.82 0.60 -10.53
C LEU A 95 -11.92 1.58 -10.11
N PRO A 96 -12.99 1.74 -10.90
CA PRO A 96 -14.17 2.45 -10.43
C PRO A 96 -14.76 1.74 -9.21
N ASN A 97 -15.38 2.49 -8.31
CA ASN A 97 -16.15 1.92 -7.22
C ASN A 97 -17.40 1.22 -7.80
N ASP A 98 -17.33 -0.10 -7.97
CA ASP A 98 -18.49 -0.92 -8.31
C ASP A 98 -19.12 -1.43 -7.01
N PRO A 99 -20.35 -0.98 -6.66
CA PRO A 99 -21.01 -1.40 -5.43
C PRO A 99 -21.22 -2.92 -5.34
N ARG A 100 -21.16 -3.65 -6.46
CA ARG A 100 -21.24 -5.12 -6.48
C ARG A 100 -19.95 -5.83 -6.04
N ARG A 101 -18.82 -5.11 -5.96
CA ARG A 101 -17.51 -5.63 -5.50
C ARG A 101 -17.15 -5.23 -4.07
N SER A 102 -17.90 -4.31 -3.46
CA SER A 102 -17.65 -3.80 -2.10
C SER A 102 -18.00 -4.80 -0.96
N ALA A 103 -18.34 -6.05 -1.28
CA ALA A 103 -18.78 -7.07 -0.32
C ALA A 103 -17.75 -8.20 -0.06
N LEU A 104 -16.47 -7.98 -0.38
CA LEU A 104 -15.37 -8.90 -0.04
C LEU A 104 -14.45 -8.29 1.02
#